data_AF-A0A5N7AWB9-F1
#
_entry.id   AF-A0A5N7AWB9-F1
#
_cell.length_a   1.000
_cell.length_b   1.000
_cell.length_c   1.000
_cell.angle_alpha   90.00
_cell.angle_beta   90.00
_cell.angle_gamma   90.00
#
_symmetry.space_group_name_H-M   'P 1'
#
loop_
_entity.id
_entity.type
_entity.pdbx_description
1 polymer ?
#
loop_
_entity_poly.entity_id
_entity_poly.type
_entity_poly.pdbx_seq_one_letter_code
_entity_poly.pdbx_strand_id
1 'polypeptide(L)'
;MAFTTINGQVYTPGLAIVDSPQPYTPLGGDTLQLAIDVSGNGQLSSSSSSDATQFHAITLFLTSHELSKNFTISNGTEPNNKAYVGPVLEINPSTNVQQVDWVWSACLVGDDRSGSDTARGPYNISIHQSFKWDGKDYHTIFDLPVNVSNSIPKSDRRIDCGLLENDLLKPAEIAASNDTLSGQPWVDADAGTNGGHNNGSSSGDGETNNGVHVRGTLKQWGLFAMLVGGLLLV
;
A
#
# COMPACT_ATOMS: atom_id res chain seq x y z
N MET A 1 4.61 -10.60 3.16
CA MET A 1 4.22 -10.07 1.84
C MET A 1 5.10 -8.87 1.54
N ALA A 2 5.55 -8.71 0.31
CA ALA A 2 6.29 -7.51 -0.11
C ALA A 2 5.28 -6.52 -0.71
N PHE A 3 5.36 -5.25 -0.31
CA PHE A 3 4.56 -4.18 -0.90
C PHE A 3 5.31 -3.55 -2.07
N THR A 4 4.59 -3.22 -3.13
CA THR A 4 5.13 -2.38 -4.20
C THR A 4 4.93 -0.92 -3.81
N THR A 5 5.99 -0.29 -3.31
CA THR A 5 5.97 1.12 -2.90
C THR A 5 6.84 1.95 -3.81
N ILE A 6 6.27 2.98 -4.45
CA ILE A 6 6.99 3.91 -5.33
C ILE A 6 6.70 5.33 -4.83
N ASN A 7 7.73 6.11 -4.53
CA ASN A 7 7.61 7.49 -4.02
C ASN A 7 6.70 7.64 -2.78
N GLY A 8 6.63 6.61 -1.93
CA GLY A 8 5.77 6.61 -0.75
C GLY A 8 4.31 6.23 -1.03
N GLN A 9 3.94 5.87 -2.25
CA GLN A 9 2.62 5.34 -2.57
C GLN A 9 2.66 3.82 -2.60
N VAL A 10 1.64 3.16 -2.06
CA VAL A 10 1.51 1.71 -2.08
C VAL A 10 0.60 1.31 -3.24
N TYR A 11 1.15 0.61 -4.21
CA TYR A 11 0.41 0.12 -5.35
C TYR A 11 -0.30 -1.17 -4.94
N THR A 12 -1.61 -1.23 -5.19
CA THR A 12 -2.40 -2.44 -4.96
C THR A 12 -2.31 -3.38 -6.18
N PRO A 13 -2.67 -4.67 -6.06
CA PRO A 13 -2.86 -5.56 -7.21
C PRO A 13 -4.07 -5.19 -8.09
N GLY A 14 -4.70 -4.03 -7.89
CA GLY A 14 -5.77 -3.48 -8.71
C GLY A 14 -5.41 -2.10 -9.28
N LEU A 15 -6.42 -1.30 -9.62
CA LEU A 15 -6.17 0.02 -10.21
C LEU A 15 -5.87 1.10 -9.15
N ALA A 16 -6.27 0.90 -7.90
CA ALA A 16 -6.13 1.90 -6.85
C ALA A 16 -4.69 1.96 -6.31
N ILE A 17 -4.28 3.16 -5.90
CA ILE A 17 -2.99 3.41 -5.26
C ILE A 17 -3.27 4.03 -3.89
N VAL A 18 -2.65 3.52 -2.83
CA VAL A 18 -2.81 4.06 -1.48
C VAL A 18 -1.72 5.08 -1.21
N ASP A 19 -2.12 6.33 -0.98
CA ASP A 19 -1.22 7.41 -0.61
C ASP A 19 -0.93 7.41 0.89
N SER A 20 -1.94 7.06 1.70
CA SER A 20 -1.80 6.92 3.15
C SER A 20 -2.92 6.06 3.74
N PRO A 21 -2.68 5.34 4.85
CA PRO A 21 -1.43 5.28 5.61
C PRO A 21 -0.38 4.37 4.98
N GLN A 22 0.84 4.41 5.50
CA GLN A 22 1.88 3.43 5.13
C GLN A 22 1.63 2.08 5.84
N PRO A 23 2.16 0.96 5.32
CA PRO A 23 2.09 -0.32 6.01
C PRO A 23 2.65 -0.21 7.44
N TYR A 24 1.98 -0.87 8.37
CA TYR A 24 2.28 -0.94 9.81
C TYR A 24 2.18 0.40 10.55
N THR A 25 1.55 1.42 9.96
CA THR A 25 1.35 2.70 10.64
C THR A 25 0.53 2.51 11.93
N PRO A 26 0.98 3.09 13.07
CA PRO A 26 0.16 3.17 14.26
C PRO A 26 -0.94 4.22 14.08
N LEU A 27 -2.19 3.82 14.26
CA LEU A 27 -3.38 4.63 14.03
C LEU A 27 -4.16 4.88 15.33
N GLY A 28 -4.90 5.98 15.36
CA GLY A 28 -5.74 6.44 16.46
C GLY A 28 -6.34 7.82 16.14
N GLY A 29 -6.65 8.61 17.16
CA GLY A 29 -7.25 9.94 17.00
C GLY A 29 -8.78 9.89 16.86
N ASP A 30 -9.35 10.92 16.22
CA ASP A 30 -10.80 11.04 16.07
C ASP A 30 -11.36 10.15 14.96
N THR A 31 -10.67 10.08 13.83
CA THR A 31 -11.04 9.30 12.64
C THR A 31 -9.88 8.44 12.14
N LEU A 32 -10.23 7.36 11.44
CA LEU A 32 -9.35 6.67 10.51
C LEU A 32 -9.33 7.46 9.21
N GLN A 33 -8.15 7.97 8.85
CA GLN A 33 -7.94 8.70 7.60
C GLN A 33 -7.20 7.82 6.60
N LEU A 34 -7.71 7.77 5.38
CA LEU A 34 -7.15 6.98 4.28
C LEU A 34 -7.27 7.79 3.00
N ALA A 35 -6.16 7.90 2.27
CA ALA A 35 -6.12 8.58 0.98
C ALA A 35 -5.82 7.56 -0.13
N ILE A 36 -6.70 7.51 -1.12
CA ILE A 36 -6.62 6.58 -2.25
C ILE A 36 -6.65 7.38 -3.55
N ASP A 37 -5.62 7.24 -4.36
CA ASP A 37 -5.60 7.72 -5.74
C ASP A 37 -6.37 6.74 -6.65
N VAL A 38 -7.43 7.23 -7.27
CA VAL A 38 -8.33 6.52 -8.19
C VAL A 38 -8.13 6.93 -9.65
N SER A 39 -7.05 7.66 -9.96
CA SER A 39 -6.69 8.02 -11.34
C SER A 39 -5.78 7.03 -12.04
N GLY A 40 -5.40 5.92 -11.38
CA GLY A 40 -4.45 4.97 -11.95
C GLY A 40 -3.13 5.65 -12.31
N ASN A 41 -2.60 6.46 -11.39
CA ASN A 41 -1.42 7.30 -11.60
C ASN A 41 -1.56 8.29 -12.78
N GLY A 42 -2.75 8.91 -12.90
CA GLY A 42 -3.10 9.85 -13.97
C GLY A 42 -3.48 9.20 -15.32
N GLN A 43 -3.56 7.87 -15.41
CA GLN A 43 -3.84 7.14 -16.66
C GLN A 43 -5.32 6.82 -16.88
N LEU A 44 -6.16 6.91 -15.84
CA LEU A 44 -7.61 6.75 -15.95
C LEU A 44 -8.25 8.09 -16.32
N SER A 45 -8.93 8.11 -17.46
CA SER A 45 -9.72 9.27 -17.89
C SER A 45 -11.06 9.26 -17.15
N SER A 46 -11.52 10.43 -16.71
CA SER A 46 -12.84 10.57 -16.07
C SER A 46 -14.02 10.59 -17.06
N SER A 47 -13.78 10.40 -18.38
CA SER A 47 -14.75 10.83 -19.40
C SER A 47 -14.93 9.94 -20.64
N SER A 48 -14.43 8.69 -20.67
CA SER A 48 -14.60 7.82 -21.85
C SER A 48 -15.54 6.63 -21.61
N SER A 49 -16.62 6.60 -22.38
CA SER A 49 -17.63 5.52 -22.42
C SER A 49 -17.13 4.21 -23.06
N SER A 50 -15.84 4.13 -23.38
CA SER A 50 -15.19 2.99 -24.04
C SER A 50 -13.97 2.44 -23.30
N ASP A 51 -13.68 2.92 -22.09
CA ASP A 51 -12.40 2.64 -21.44
C ASP A 51 -12.26 1.15 -21.14
N ALA A 52 -11.30 0.49 -21.80
CA ALA A 52 -10.89 -0.88 -21.52
C ALA A 52 -10.45 -1.04 -20.06
N THR A 53 -10.12 0.05 -19.39
CA THR A 53 -9.71 0.09 -17.99
C THR A 53 -10.52 1.12 -17.21
N GLN A 54 -11.28 0.69 -16.20
CA GLN A 54 -12.09 1.59 -15.36
C GLN A 54 -12.42 0.93 -14.02
N PHE A 55 -12.70 1.72 -12.98
CA PHE A 55 -13.27 1.20 -11.75
C PHE A 55 -14.76 0.90 -11.91
N HIS A 56 -15.22 -0.16 -11.25
CA HIS A 56 -16.65 -0.40 -10.99
C HIS A 56 -17.00 0.01 -9.56
N ALA A 57 -16.20 -0.43 -8.58
CA ALA A 57 -16.36 -0.06 -7.17
C ALA A 57 -15.05 -0.26 -6.37
N ILE A 58 -14.94 0.50 -5.27
CA ILE A 58 -13.97 0.25 -4.20
C ILE A 58 -14.75 0.19 -2.89
N THR A 59 -14.62 -0.91 -2.15
CA THR A 59 -15.17 -1.07 -0.80
C THR A 59 -14.03 -1.33 0.17
N LEU A 60 -14.08 -0.67 1.31
CA LEU A 60 -13.02 -0.69 2.31
C LEU A 60 -13.54 -1.32 3.59
N PHE A 61 -12.74 -2.23 4.13
CA PHE A 61 -13.00 -2.85 5.41
C PHE A 61 -11.82 -2.65 6.36
N LEU A 62 -12.11 -2.59 7.66
CA LEU A 62 -11.12 -2.70 8.71
C LEU A 62 -11.27 -4.07 9.37
N THR A 63 -10.34 -4.99 9.08
CA THR A 63 -10.45 -6.40 9.46
C THR A 63 -9.33 -6.83 10.39
N SER A 64 -9.64 -7.70 11.34
CA SER A 64 -8.65 -8.37 12.19
C SER A 64 -9.14 -9.78 12.51
N HIS A 65 -8.43 -10.79 12.00
CA HIS A 65 -8.70 -12.19 12.33
C HIS A 65 -8.32 -12.52 13.77
N GLU A 66 -7.26 -11.90 14.30
CA GLU A 66 -6.82 -12.11 15.69
C GLU A 66 -7.87 -11.62 16.70
N LEU A 67 -8.49 -10.48 16.40
CA LEU A 67 -9.48 -9.86 17.28
C LEU A 67 -10.93 -10.24 16.90
N SER A 68 -11.11 -11.03 15.83
CA SER A 68 -12.42 -11.39 15.25
C SER A 68 -13.28 -10.16 14.96
N LYS A 69 -12.72 -9.16 14.28
CA LYS A 69 -13.38 -7.89 13.94
C LYS A 69 -13.40 -7.64 12.44
N ASN A 70 -14.52 -7.13 11.93
CA ASN A 70 -14.68 -6.70 10.55
C ASN A 70 -15.65 -5.51 10.51
N PHE A 71 -15.16 -4.34 10.12
CA PHE A 71 -15.98 -3.14 9.97
C PHE A 71 -15.99 -2.69 8.52
N THR A 72 -17.16 -2.36 7.99
CA THR A 72 -17.26 -1.62 6.73
C THR A 72 -16.91 -0.16 7.00
N ILE A 73 -15.82 0.33 6.41
CA ILE A 73 -15.32 1.71 6.63
C ILE A 73 -15.54 2.62 5.42
N SER A 74 -16.28 2.16 4.39
CA SER A 74 -16.72 2.94 3.23
C SER A 74 -18.05 2.43 2.69
N ASN A 75 -18.66 3.14 1.73
CA ASN A 75 -19.89 2.71 1.05
C ASN A 75 -21.01 2.31 2.04
N GLY A 76 -21.16 3.06 3.12
CA GLY A 76 -22.20 2.82 4.12
C GLY A 76 -23.59 2.83 3.48
N THR A 77 -24.52 2.08 4.06
CA THR A 77 -25.87 1.90 3.49
C THR A 77 -26.84 3.02 3.85
N GLU A 78 -26.53 3.84 4.86
CA GLU A 78 -27.43 4.88 5.38
C GLU A 78 -26.74 6.23 5.58
N PRO A 79 -27.00 7.22 4.70
CA PRO A 79 -26.40 8.56 4.79
C PRO A 79 -26.62 9.31 6.11
N ASN A 80 -27.61 8.89 6.90
CA ASN A 80 -27.99 9.52 8.18
C ASN A 80 -27.26 8.91 9.39
N ASN A 81 -26.45 7.87 9.21
CA ASN A 81 -25.68 7.24 10.27
C ASN A 81 -24.38 8.02 10.51
N LYS A 82 -23.99 8.24 11.77
CA LYS A 82 -22.74 8.95 12.12
C LYS A 82 -21.47 8.22 11.66
N ALA A 83 -21.57 6.92 11.38
CA ALA A 83 -20.49 6.09 10.84
C ALA A 83 -20.50 6.02 9.30
N TYR A 84 -21.41 6.72 8.63
CA TYR A 84 -21.53 6.71 7.17
C TYR A 84 -20.33 7.36 6.51
N VAL A 85 -19.72 6.62 5.59
CA VAL A 85 -18.79 7.11 4.58
C VAL A 85 -19.39 6.71 3.24
N GLY A 86 -19.52 7.67 2.32
CA GLY A 86 -20.17 7.44 1.02
C GLY A 86 -19.39 6.51 0.08
N PRO A 87 -19.90 6.33 -1.16
CA PRO A 87 -19.21 5.60 -2.20
C PRO A 87 -17.79 6.13 -2.41
N VAL A 88 -16.75 5.28 -2.29
CA VAL A 88 -15.34 5.71 -2.33
C VAL A 88 -15.01 6.53 -3.58
N LEU A 89 -15.50 6.10 -4.75
CA LEU A 89 -15.25 6.77 -6.03
C LEU A 89 -15.92 8.15 -6.15
N GLU A 90 -16.80 8.51 -5.21
CA GLU A 90 -17.61 9.73 -5.24
C GLU A 90 -17.33 10.65 -4.03
N ILE A 91 -16.39 10.30 -3.13
CA ILE A 91 -16.12 11.09 -1.92
C ILE A 91 -15.64 12.50 -2.28
N ASN A 92 -14.67 12.59 -3.19
CA ASN A 92 -14.07 13.83 -3.68
C ASN A 92 -14.18 13.89 -5.21
N PRO A 93 -15.36 14.21 -5.77
CA PRO A 93 -15.60 14.11 -7.21
C PRO A 93 -14.81 15.13 -8.04
N SER A 94 -14.20 16.14 -7.41
CA SER A 94 -13.35 17.15 -8.06
C SER A 94 -11.87 16.77 -8.09
N THR A 95 -11.48 15.64 -7.51
CA THR A 95 -10.07 15.24 -7.40
C THR A 95 -9.88 13.75 -7.69
N ASN A 96 -8.65 13.39 -8.03
CA ASN A 96 -8.26 12.00 -8.22
C ASN A 96 -7.96 11.26 -6.91
N VAL A 97 -7.91 11.97 -5.78
CA VAL A 97 -7.58 11.40 -4.47
C VAL A 97 -8.80 11.41 -3.57
N GLN A 98 -9.29 10.23 -3.25
CA GLN A 98 -10.43 10.02 -2.37
C GLN A 98 -9.94 9.98 -0.93
N GLN A 99 -10.45 10.89 -0.10
CA GLN A 99 -10.10 10.99 1.32
C GLN A 99 -11.20 10.38 2.17
N VAL A 100 -10.98 9.16 2.61
CA VAL A 100 -11.88 8.42 3.49
C VAL A 100 -11.60 8.84 4.93
N ASP A 101 -12.60 9.46 5.56
CA ASP A 101 -12.59 9.84 6.98
C ASP A 101 -13.66 9.04 7.74
N TRP A 102 -13.26 7.92 8.34
CA TRP A 102 -14.17 7.06 9.10
C TRP A 102 -14.05 7.29 10.60
N VAL A 103 -15.17 7.51 11.30
CA VAL A 103 -15.16 7.70 12.77
C VAL A 103 -14.92 6.37 13.46
N TRP A 104 -13.86 6.27 14.28
CA TRP A 104 -13.59 5.04 15.04
C TRP A 104 -14.80 4.65 15.90
N SER A 105 -15.15 3.37 15.86
CA SER A 105 -16.23 2.79 16.66
C SER A 105 -15.90 2.74 18.16
N ALA A 106 -16.93 2.66 19.01
CA ALA A 106 -16.82 2.82 20.45
C ALA A 106 -15.93 1.76 21.14
N CYS A 107 -15.88 0.52 20.63
CA CYS A 107 -15.03 -0.53 21.21
C CYS A 107 -13.53 -0.34 20.91
N LEU A 108 -13.18 0.56 19.98
CA LEU A 108 -11.79 0.91 19.66
C LEU A 108 -11.25 2.07 20.52
N VAL A 109 -12.09 2.68 21.35
CA VAL A 109 -11.72 3.75 22.29
C VAL A 109 -10.72 3.23 23.32
N GLY A 110 -9.70 4.03 23.61
CA GLY A 110 -8.72 3.74 24.65
C GLY A 110 -7.33 4.26 24.32
N ASP A 111 -6.45 4.18 25.31
CA ASP A 111 -5.03 4.47 25.28
C ASP A 111 -4.24 3.16 25.52
N ASP A 112 -3.22 2.90 24.69
CA ASP A 112 -2.32 1.74 24.77
C ASP A 112 -2.96 0.32 24.75
N ARG A 113 -2.20 -0.73 24.41
CA ARG A 113 -2.70 -2.13 24.24
C ARG A 113 -2.98 -2.86 25.57
N SER A 114 -3.49 -2.18 26.60
CA SER A 114 -3.52 -2.74 27.95
C SER A 114 -4.81 -3.51 28.27
N GLY A 115 -4.95 -4.71 27.70
CA GLY A 115 -5.98 -5.69 28.12
C GLY A 115 -6.19 -6.82 27.10
N SER A 116 -6.56 -8.03 27.57
CA SER A 116 -6.94 -9.16 26.69
C SER A 116 -8.26 -8.94 25.95
N ASP A 117 -9.07 -8.01 26.43
CA ASP A 117 -10.44 -7.77 25.98
C ASP A 117 -10.57 -6.47 25.16
N THR A 118 -9.44 -5.93 24.70
CA THR A 118 -9.45 -4.74 23.84
C THR A 118 -9.66 -5.12 22.39
N ALA A 119 -10.53 -4.40 21.68
CA ALA A 119 -10.62 -4.50 20.22
C ALA A 119 -9.47 -3.76 19.51
N ARG A 120 -8.42 -3.34 20.23
CA ARG A 120 -7.30 -2.56 19.66
C ARG A 120 -6.11 -3.48 19.39
N GLY A 121 -5.43 -3.28 18.27
CA GLY A 121 -4.29 -4.12 17.91
C GLY A 121 -4.01 -4.14 16.40
N PRO A 122 -3.45 -5.24 15.88
CA PRO A 122 -3.20 -5.38 14.46
C PRO A 122 -4.51 -5.52 13.68
N TYR A 123 -4.60 -4.76 12.61
CA TYR A 123 -5.70 -4.77 11.65
C TYR A 123 -5.14 -4.71 10.23
N ASN A 124 -5.95 -5.11 9.26
CA ASN A 124 -5.75 -4.76 7.86
C ASN A 124 -6.83 -3.73 7.46
N ILE A 125 -6.42 -2.72 6.71
CA ILE A 125 -7.32 -2.01 5.82
C ILE A 125 -7.43 -2.89 4.58
N SER A 126 -8.53 -3.64 4.47
CA SER A 126 -8.80 -4.51 3.33
C SER A 126 -9.50 -3.72 2.24
N ILE A 127 -8.86 -3.65 1.08
CA ILE A 127 -9.28 -2.87 -0.08
C ILE A 127 -9.82 -3.83 -1.13
N HIS A 128 -11.14 -3.92 -1.21
CA HIS A 128 -11.85 -4.70 -2.22
C HIS A 128 -12.13 -3.81 -3.42
N GLN A 129 -11.60 -4.20 -4.58
CA GLN A 129 -11.76 -3.45 -5.81
C GLN A 129 -12.44 -4.33 -6.85
N SER A 130 -13.50 -3.83 -7.48
CA SER A 130 -13.98 -4.38 -8.74
C SER A 130 -13.70 -3.38 -9.84
N PHE A 131 -13.09 -3.85 -10.92
CA PHE A 131 -12.64 -2.99 -12.01
C PHE A 131 -12.52 -3.79 -13.30
N LYS A 132 -12.44 -3.07 -14.40
CA LYS A 132 -12.07 -3.61 -15.70
C LYS A 132 -10.64 -3.19 -16.00
N TRP A 133 -9.84 -4.09 -16.57
CA TRP A 133 -8.49 -3.80 -17.05
C TRP A 133 -8.26 -4.54 -18.36
N ASP A 134 -7.82 -3.80 -19.38
CA ASP A 134 -7.64 -4.31 -20.76
C ASP A 134 -8.87 -5.09 -21.28
N GLY A 135 -10.07 -4.59 -20.95
CA GLY A 135 -11.35 -5.15 -21.38
C GLY A 135 -11.84 -6.35 -20.58
N LYS A 136 -11.09 -6.82 -19.58
CA LYS A 136 -11.49 -7.92 -18.69
C LYS A 136 -11.84 -7.41 -17.29
N ASP A 137 -12.91 -7.95 -16.71
CA ASP A 137 -13.31 -7.66 -15.34
C ASP A 137 -12.49 -8.45 -14.33
N TYR A 138 -12.15 -7.80 -13.22
CA TYR A 138 -11.39 -8.33 -12.10
C TYR A 138 -12.02 -7.91 -10.78
N HIS A 139 -11.87 -8.78 -9.78
CA HIS A 139 -12.08 -8.46 -8.38
C HIS A 139 -10.81 -8.78 -7.59
N THR A 140 -10.22 -7.77 -6.93
CA THR A 140 -9.02 -7.97 -6.12
C THR A 140 -9.22 -7.53 -4.69
N ILE A 141 -8.57 -8.24 -3.78
CA ILE A 141 -8.52 -7.91 -2.35
C ILE A 141 -7.06 -7.66 -1.98
N PHE A 142 -6.82 -6.50 -1.37
CA PHE A 142 -5.51 -6.11 -0.88
C PHE A 142 -5.57 -5.71 0.58
N ASP A 143 -4.77 -6.40 1.40
CA ASP A 143 -4.68 -6.14 2.84
C ASP A 143 -3.47 -5.25 3.14
N LEU A 144 -3.75 -4.02 3.57
CA LEU A 144 -2.75 -3.09 4.09
C LEU A 144 -2.68 -3.23 5.62
N PRO A 145 -1.61 -3.82 6.19
CA PRO A 145 -1.50 -3.98 7.63
C PRO A 145 -1.31 -2.62 8.28
N VAL A 146 -2.02 -2.41 9.40
CA VAL A 146 -1.96 -1.21 10.24
C VAL A 146 -2.09 -1.63 11.70
N ASN A 147 -1.91 -0.69 12.62
CA ASN A 147 -1.99 -1.01 14.04
C ASN A 147 -2.80 0.03 14.81
N VAL A 148 -3.99 -0.32 15.28
CA VAL A 148 -4.80 0.52 16.15
C VAL A 148 -4.16 0.54 17.55
N SER A 149 -3.39 1.59 17.82
CA SER A 149 -2.52 1.64 19.01
C SER A 149 -2.37 3.05 19.59
N ASN A 150 -2.49 4.10 18.78
CA ASN A 150 -2.55 5.46 19.28
C ASN A 150 -3.90 5.75 19.95
N SER A 151 -3.90 6.67 20.90
CA SER A 151 -5.09 7.01 21.70
C SER A 151 -6.30 7.34 20.82
N ILE A 152 -7.45 6.76 21.14
CA ILE A 152 -8.75 7.08 20.54
C ILE A 152 -9.63 7.61 21.67
N PRO A 153 -9.93 8.93 21.72
CA PRO A 153 -10.68 9.52 22.83
C PRO A 153 -12.16 9.12 22.78
N LYS A 154 -12.83 9.11 23.93
CA LYS A 154 -14.30 8.95 24.00
C LYS A 154 -15.00 10.09 23.25
N SER A 155 -16.09 9.77 22.56
CA SER A 155 -16.93 10.76 21.86
C SER A 155 -18.31 10.21 21.54
N ASP A 156 -19.34 11.05 21.65
CA ASP A 156 -20.75 10.72 21.33
C ASP A 156 -20.99 10.53 19.82
N ARG A 157 -19.96 10.75 19.00
CA ARG A 157 -19.98 10.45 17.57
C ARG A 157 -19.70 8.98 17.26
N ARG A 158 -19.12 8.24 18.21
CA ARG A 158 -18.70 6.85 18.01
C ARG A 158 -19.89 5.93 18.23
N ILE A 159 -20.18 5.14 17.22
CA ILE A 159 -21.27 4.15 17.25
C ILE A 159 -20.77 2.86 17.88
N ASP A 160 -21.67 2.12 18.52
CA ASP A 160 -21.37 0.79 19.08
C ASP A 160 -20.86 -0.18 18.00
N CYS A 161 -19.88 -1.01 18.35
CA CYS A 161 -19.26 -1.92 17.39
C CYS A 161 -20.24 -2.97 16.87
N GLY A 162 -21.15 -3.49 17.70
CA GLY A 162 -22.13 -4.49 17.29
C GLY A 162 -23.10 -4.01 16.21
N LEU A 163 -23.18 -2.69 15.99
CA LEU A 163 -23.99 -2.09 14.92
C LEU A 163 -23.23 -1.90 13.61
N LEU A 164 -21.89 -1.97 13.64
CA LEU A 164 -21.01 -1.75 12.48
C LEU A 164 -20.24 -3.01 12.07
N GLU A 165 -20.23 -4.03 12.93
CA GLU A 165 -19.56 -5.30 12.68
C GLU A 165 -20.30 -6.10 11.61
N ASN A 166 -19.54 -6.58 10.64
CA ASN A 166 -19.99 -7.58 9.68
C ASN A 166 -19.44 -8.94 10.07
N ASP A 167 -20.00 -9.98 9.46
CA ASP A 167 -19.41 -11.32 9.51
C ASP A 167 -17.99 -11.31 8.92
N LEU A 168 -17.05 -11.96 9.62
CA LEU A 168 -15.69 -12.11 9.14
C LEU A 168 -15.63 -13.30 8.17
N LEU A 169 -15.28 -13.02 6.91
CA LEU A 169 -15.10 -14.06 5.90
C LEU A 169 -13.92 -14.97 6.27
N LYS A 170 -14.01 -16.24 5.89
CA LYS A 170 -12.90 -17.18 6.09
C LYS A 170 -11.79 -16.88 5.08
N PRO A 171 -10.51 -17.12 5.43
CA PRO A 171 -9.40 -16.92 4.49
C PRO A 171 -9.57 -17.64 3.15
N ALA A 172 -10.19 -18.82 3.14
CA ALA A 172 -10.48 -19.57 1.92
C ALA A 172 -11.52 -18.89 1.01
N GLU A 173 -12.50 -18.20 1.60
CA GLU A 173 -13.53 -17.46 0.85
C GLU A 173 -12.91 -16.20 0.23
N ILE A 174 -12.09 -15.47 0.99
CA ILE A 174 -11.32 -14.31 0.50
C ILE A 174 -10.41 -14.73 -0.67
N ALA A 175 -9.68 -15.85 -0.52
CA ALA A 175 -8.80 -16.35 -1.56
C ALA A 175 -9.57 -16.79 -2.83
N ALA A 176 -10.76 -17.35 -2.66
CA ALA A 176 -11.59 -17.78 -3.79
C ALA A 176 -12.21 -16.61 -4.57
N SER A 177 -12.44 -15.46 -3.92
CA SER A 177 -12.96 -14.26 -4.59
C SER A 177 -11.86 -13.36 -5.17
N ASN A 178 -10.60 -13.54 -4.78
CA ASN A 178 -9.49 -12.68 -5.20
C ASN A 178 -8.88 -13.16 -6.52
N ASP A 179 -9.09 -12.39 -7.58
CA ASP A 179 -8.47 -12.66 -8.88
C ASP A 179 -6.96 -12.42 -8.85
N THR A 180 -6.24 -13.22 -9.63
CA THR A 180 -4.80 -13.02 -9.86
C THR A 180 -4.58 -12.31 -11.20
N LEU A 181 -3.82 -11.23 -11.17
CA LEU A 181 -3.41 -10.51 -12.37
C LEU A 181 -2.03 -11.00 -12.84
N SER A 182 -1.81 -11.01 -14.16
CA SER A 182 -0.53 -11.37 -14.77
C SER A 182 0.58 -10.34 -14.55
N GLY A 183 0.23 -9.17 -14.03
CA GLY A 183 1.12 -8.07 -13.68
C GLY A 183 0.36 -7.03 -12.85
N GLN A 184 1.10 -6.18 -12.15
CA GLN A 184 0.49 -5.12 -11.35
C GLN A 184 0.14 -3.94 -12.27
N PRO A 185 -1.13 -3.47 -12.29
CA PRO A 185 -1.47 -2.27 -13.04
C PRO A 185 -0.55 -1.12 -12.63
N TRP A 186 -0.10 -0.34 -13.61
CA TRP A 186 0.74 0.86 -13.43
C TRP A 186 2.20 0.65 -13.03
N VAL A 187 2.64 -0.60 -12.86
CA VAL A 187 4.05 -0.91 -12.56
C VAL A 187 4.62 -1.68 -13.74
N ASP A 188 5.62 -1.11 -14.40
CA ASP A 188 6.35 -1.86 -15.43
C ASP A 188 6.97 -3.11 -14.81
N ALA A 189 6.92 -4.24 -15.52
CA ALA A 189 7.43 -5.52 -15.04
C ALA A 189 8.92 -5.46 -14.59
N ASP A 190 9.66 -4.45 -15.07
CA ASP A 190 11.08 -4.22 -14.79
C ASP A 190 11.36 -3.19 -13.68
N ALA A 191 10.34 -2.54 -13.08
CA ALA A 191 10.54 -1.42 -12.15
C ALA A 191 10.81 -1.82 -10.68
N GLY A 192 10.92 -3.12 -10.37
CA GLY A 192 10.96 -3.63 -9.01
C GLY A 192 12.31 -4.18 -8.54
N THR A 193 13.37 -3.36 -8.43
CA THR A 193 14.50 -3.70 -7.52
C THR A 193 15.27 -2.46 -7.06
N ASN A 194 14.84 -1.82 -5.98
CA ASN A 194 15.72 -0.96 -5.19
C ASN A 194 15.31 -1.03 -3.71
N GLY A 195 15.62 -2.17 -3.11
CA GLY A 195 15.58 -2.42 -1.67
C GLY A 195 16.88 -3.06 -1.19
N GLY A 196 18.03 -2.54 -1.66
CA GLY A 196 19.36 -2.99 -1.24
C GLY A 196 20.02 -1.93 -0.36
N HIS A 197 20.22 -2.26 0.92
CA HIS A 197 20.98 -1.45 1.87
C HIS A 197 22.40 -1.19 1.35
N ASN A 198 22.67 0.01 0.82
CA ASN A 198 24.03 0.46 0.56
C ASN A 198 24.66 0.89 1.89
N ASN A 199 25.48 0.02 2.44
CA ASN A 199 26.38 0.35 3.54
C ASN A 199 27.42 1.33 2.98
N GLY A 200 27.22 2.62 3.24
CA GLY A 200 28.12 3.68 2.80
C GLY A 200 29.49 3.54 3.43
N SER A 201 30.53 3.42 2.61
CA SER A 201 31.88 3.83 2.97
C SER A 201 32.17 5.12 2.22
N SER A 202 32.16 6.23 2.97
CA SER A 202 32.60 7.53 2.52
C SER A 202 34.12 7.54 2.37
N SER A 203 34.60 8.02 1.23
CA SER A 203 35.95 8.55 1.10
C SER A 203 35.84 9.77 0.21
N GLY A 204 36.06 10.94 0.82
CA GLY A 204 35.87 12.23 0.18
C GLY A 204 36.98 12.53 -0.84
N ASP A 205 36.57 13.04 -1.98
CA ASP A 205 37.46 13.69 -2.94
C ASP A 205 37.71 15.14 -2.52
N GLY A 206 39.00 15.47 -2.38
CA GLY A 206 39.50 16.83 -2.31
C GLY A 206 40.32 17.14 -3.57
N GLU A 207 39.73 17.95 -4.44
CA GLU A 207 40.26 18.73 -5.57
C GLU A 207 41.73 18.60 -5.99
N THR A 208 41.95 18.40 -7.29
CA THR A 208 43.03 19.11 -8.02
C THR A 208 42.57 19.54 -9.42
N ASN A 209 42.45 20.86 -9.63
CA ASN A 209 42.43 21.48 -10.94
C ASN A 209 43.87 21.53 -11.49
N ASN A 210 44.11 20.95 -12.68
CA ASN A 210 44.76 21.61 -13.81
C ASN A 210 45.14 20.62 -14.91
N GLY A 211 44.85 21.01 -16.14
CA GLY A 211 45.82 20.81 -17.22
C GLY A 211 45.54 19.71 -18.23
N VAL A 212 44.76 20.06 -19.25
CA VAL A 212 45.22 20.06 -20.65
C VAL A 212 45.53 18.70 -21.32
N HIS A 213 44.73 18.46 -22.38
CA HIS A 213 45.02 17.81 -23.66
C HIS A 213 44.89 16.27 -23.87
N VAL A 214 43.93 16.00 -24.77
CA VAL A 214 44.04 15.22 -26.02
C VAL A 214 43.60 13.74 -26.01
N ARG A 215 42.46 13.57 -26.70
CA ARG A 215 41.97 12.43 -27.50
C ARG A 215 43.01 11.39 -27.95
N GLY A 216 42.59 10.12 -27.89
CA GLY A 216 43.05 9.04 -28.79
C GLY A 216 43.11 7.70 -28.06
N THR A 217 42.05 6.89 -28.12
CA THR A 217 42.01 5.64 -28.92
C THR A 217 43.32 4.84 -28.94
N LEU A 218 43.35 3.67 -28.29
CA LEU A 218 43.42 2.36 -28.96
C LEU A 218 43.66 1.23 -27.95
N LYS A 219 42.98 0.12 -28.23
CA LYS A 219 43.27 -1.24 -27.76
C LYS A 219 44.76 -1.56 -27.89
N GLN A 220 45.28 -2.40 -27.00
CA GLN A 220 45.70 -3.78 -27.33
C GLN A 220 46.80 -4.31 -26.40
N TRP A 221 46.47 -5.44 -25.75
CA TRP A 221 47.27 -6.64 -25.45
C TRP A 221 48.75 -6.52 -25.05
N GLY A 222 49.11 -7.22 -23.97
CA GLY A 222 50.50 -7.55 -23.64
C GLY A 222 50.60 -8.50 -22.45
N LEU A 223 50.70 -9.81 -22.75
CA LEU A 223 51.20 -10.85 -21.85
C LEU A 223 52.64 -10.54 -21.41
N PHE A 224 52.97 -10.83 -20.15
CA PHE A 224 54.30 -11.29 -19.77
C PHE A 224 54.22 -12.35 -18.68
N ALA A 225 54.87 -13.48 -18.96
CA ALA A 225 55.13 -14.58 -18.04
C ALA A 225 56.52 -14.43 -17.40
N MET A 226 56.72 -15.09 -16.25
CA MET A 226 57.96 -15.65 -15.65
C MET A 226 57.96 -15.45 -14.12
N LEU A 227 58.49 -16.31 -13.24
CA LEU A 227 58.89 -17.73 -13.20
C LEU A 227 59.41 -18.00 -11.76
N VAL A 228 59.32 -19.25 -11.28
CA VAL A 228 60.16 -19.92 -10.24
C VAL A 228 59.82 -19.82 -8.74
N GLY A 229 59.64 -21.01 -8.15
CA GLY A 229 60.17 -21.42 -6.83
C GLY A 229 59.10 -21.55 -5.74
N GLY A 230 58.89 -22.68 -5.06
CA GLY A 230 59.69 -23.89 -4.93
C GLY A 230 58.88 -25.05 -4.31
N LEU A 231 59.56 -26.18 -4.25
CA LEU A 231 59.08 -27.54 -4.02
C LEU A 231 59.33 -27.95 -2.55
N LEU A 232 58.41 -28.76 -2.00
CA LEU A 232 58.63 -29.95 -1.14
C LEU A 232 58.89 -29.87 0.39
N LEU A 233 58.27 -30.87 1.06
CA LEU A 233 58.49 -31.51 2.38
C LEU A 233 57.79 -30.81 3.56
N VAL A 234 56.93 -31.43 4.38
CA VAL A 234 56.66 -32.85 4.76
C VAL A 234 55.17 -33.05 4.96
#